data_AF-A0A0C2HKF1-F1
#
_entry.id   AF-A0A0C2HKF1-F1
#
_cell.length_a   1.000
_cell.length_b   1.000
_cell.length_c   1.000
_cell.angle_alpha   90.00
_cell.angle_beta   90.00
_cell.angle_gamma   90.00
#
_symmetry.space_group_name_H-M   'P 1'
#
loop_
_entity.id
_entity.type
_entity.pdbx_description
1 polymer ?
#
loop_
_entity_poly.entity_id
_entity_poly.type
_entity_poly.pdbx_seq_one_letter_code
_entity_poly.pdbx_strand_id
1 'polypeptide(L)'
;MASHDPYASLQRLHELILQERAAARGLDMSALNAVVREKEELIQALHEQGSLDAYADDELAGLAERVREENRRNAYLFWTGLNLVRDTMAFFEKQVPPPGYGAAGLMTQTRPGGRLLSGRI
;
A
#
# COMPACT_ATOMS: atom_id res chain seq x y z
N MET A 1 15.36 33.86 6.89
CA MET A 1 14.30 32.86 7.05
C MET A 1 13.81 32.55 5.65
N ALA A 2 14.05 31.34 5.16
CA ALA A 2 13.74 30.99 3.78
C ALA A 2 12.23 31.16 3.55
N SER A 3 11.86 32.00 2.59
CA SER A 3 10.51 32.08 2.07
C SER A 3 10.21 30.75 1.39
N HIS A 4 9.68 29.79 2.16
CA HIS A 4 9.15 28.58 1.56
C HIS A 4 7.89 28.94 0.82
N ASP A 5 7.97 28.85 -0.50
CA ASP A 5 6.82 29.02 -1.36
C ASP A 5 5.85 27.85 -1.15
N PRO A 6 4.62 28.09 -0.66
CA PRO A 6 3.62 27.05 -0.46
C PRO A 6 3.24 26.36 -1.77
N TYR A 7 3.31 27.06 -2.90
CA TYR A 7 3.05 26.48 -4.21
C TYR A 7 4.09 25.43 -4.57
N ALA A 8 5.38 25.78 -4.45
CA ALA A 8 6.48 24.85 -4.71
C ALA A 8 6.40 23.61 -3.80
N SER A 9 6.02 23.80 -2.54
CA SER A 9 5.84 22.70 -1.58
C SER A 9 4.69 21.77 -1.97
N LEU A 10 3.53 22.31 -2.36
CA LEU A 10 2.40 21.49 -2.85
C LEU A 10 2.71 20.82 -4.19
N GLN A 11 3.46 21.47 -5.07
CA GLN A 11 3.90 20.90 -6.33
C GLN A 11 4.83 19.71 -6.08
N ARG A 12 5.77 19.84 -5.14
CA ARG A 12 6.64 18.72 -4.75
C ARG A 12 5.84 17.58 -4.14
N LEU A 13 4.87 17.89 -3.29
CA LEU A 13 3.99 16.88 -2.70
C LEU A 13 3.21 16.11 -3.77
N HIS A 14 2.70 16.82 -4.80
CA HIS A 14 2.03 16.18 -5.93
C HIS A 14 2.95 15.23 -6.69
N GLU A 15 4.19 15.63 -6.99
CA GLU A 15 5.18 14.76 -7.62
C GLU A 15 5.47 13.50 -6.79
N LEU A 16 5.64 13.65 -5.47
CA LEU A 16 5.87 12.54 -4.56
C LEU A 16 4.70 11.55 -4.54
N ILE A 17 3.45 12.02 -4.59
CA ILE A 17 2.27 11.15 -4.67
C ILE A 17 2.25 10.34 -5.98
N LEU A 18 2.69 10.93 -7.09
CA LEU A 18 2.79 10.21 -8.37
C LEU A 18 3.93 9.17 -8.32
N GLN A 19 5.06 9.50 -7.72
CA GLN A 19 6.17 8.57 -7.51
C GLN A 19 5.77 7.41 -6.58
N GLU A 20 5.03 7.70 -5.51
CA GLU A 20 4.47 6.70 -4.59
C GLU A 20 3.61 5.68 -5.35
N ARG A 21 2.76 6.15 -6.27
CA ARG A 21 1.95 5.26 -7.11
C ARG A 21 2.81 4.38 -8.01
N ALA A 22 3.83 4.95 -8.64
CA ALA A 22 4.72 4.20 -9.52
C ALA A 22 5.47 3.10 -8.75
N ALA A 23 6.02 3.44 -7.59
CA ALA A 23 6.70 2.49 -6.70
C ALA A 23 5.74 1.42 -6.18
N ALA A 24 4.51 1.78 -5.80
CA ALA A 24 3.47 0.85 -5.36
C ALA A 24 3.09 -0.16 -6.43
N ARG A 25 2.94 0.28 -7.69
CA ARG A 25 2.65 -0.63 -8.83
C ARG A 25 3.81 -1.57 -9.12
N GLY A 26 5.05 -1.11 -8.92
CA GLY A 26 6.26 -1.93 -9.07
C GLY A 26 6.57 -2.82 -7.85
N LEU A 27 5.82 -2.70 -6.76
CA LEU A 27 6.13 -3.31 -5.45
C LEU A 27 7.56 -2.99 -4.96
N ASP A 28 8.08 -1.81 -5.33
CA ASP A 28 9.39 -1.35 -4.91
C ASP A 28 9.30 -0.74 -3.51
N MET A 29 9.52 -1.58 -2.51
CA MET A 29 9.49 -1.18 -1.10
C MET A 29 10.58 -0.17 -0.73
N SER A 30 11.72 -0.19 -1.43
CA SER A 30 12.82 0.74 -1.17
C SER A 30 12.45 2.16 -1.62
N ALA A 31 11.92 2.27 -2.84
CA ALA A 31 11.42 3.53 -3.39
C ALA A 31 10.21 4.04 -2.60
N LEU A 32 9.29 3.16 -2.19
CA LEU A 32 8.15 3.53 -1.34
C LEU A 32 8.60 4.16 -0.02
N ASN A 33 9.54 3.53 0.69
CA ASN A 33 10.03 4.05 1.97
C ASN A 33 10.74 5.39 1.80
N ALA A 34 11.50 5.59 0.72
CA ALA A 34 12.14 6.87 0.42
C ALA A 34 11.10 7.97 0.18
N VAL A 35 10.07 7.68 -0.63
CA VAL A 35 8.98 8.63 -0.92
C VAL A 35 8.17 8.97 0.32
N VAL A 36 7.86 7.98 1.17
CA VAL A 36 7.13 8.21 2.43
C VAL A 36 7.91 9.15 3.34
N ARG A 37 9.22 8.91 3.50
CA ARG A 37 10.07 9.76 4.34
C ARG A 37 10.11 11.20 3.83
N GLU A 38 10.32 11.39 2.53
CA GLU A 38 10.36 12.74 1.96
C GLU A 38 9.00 13.45 2.10
N LYS A 39 7.90 12.69 1.95
CA LYS A 39 6.53 13.20 2.14
C LYS A 39 6.27 13.63 3.58
N GLU A 40 6.73 12.86 4.56
CA GLU A 40 6.62 13.19 5.99
C GLU A 40 7.39 14.46 6.34
N GLU A 41 8.64 14.58 5.88
CA GLU A 41 9.47 15.77 6.06
C GLU A 41 8.81 17.02 5.45
N LEU A 42 8.23 16.89 4.26
CA LEU A 42 7.55 17.98 3.57
C LEU A 42 6.22 18.39 4.22
N ILE A 43 5.42 17.41 4.67
CA ILE A 43 4.15 17.68 5.38
C ILE A 43 4.44 18.37 6.71
N GLN A 44 5.49 17.94 7.43
CA GLN A 44 5.91 18.59 8.67
C GLN A 44 6.32 20.04 8.42
N ALA A 45 7.15 20.28 7.41
CA ALA A 45 7.57 21.64 7.04
C ALA A 45 6.37 22.54 6.67
N LEU A 46 5.39 22.00 5.93
CA LEU A 46 4.14 22.69 5.60
C LEU A 46 3.30 23.00 6.85
N HIS A 47 3.26 22.08 7.81
CA HIS A 47 2.53 22.29 9.06
C HIS A 47 3.14 23.40 9.91
N GLU A 48 4.48 23.47 9.98
CA GLU A 48 5.23 24.49 10.71
C GLU A 48 5.08 25.90 10.10
N GLN A 49 4.77 25.99 8.81
CA GLN A 49 4.58 27.26 8.09
C GLN A 49 3.22 27.94 8.37
N GLY A 50 2.30 27.26 9.05
CA GLY A 50 0.99 27.79 9.41
C GLY A 50 -0.07 27.64 8.31
N SER A 51 -1.23 28.25 8.51
CA SER A 51 -2.38 28.02 7.62
C SER A 51 -2.13 28.57 6.21
N LEU A 52 -2.39 27.73 5.21
CA LEU A 52 -2.38 28.10 3.79
C LEU A 52 -3.50 29.10 3.43
N ASP A 53 -4.42 29.39 4.35
CA ASP A 53 -5.54 30.34 4.17
C ASP A 53 -5.06 31.77 3.83
N ALA A 54 -3.82 32.12 4.19
CA ALA A 54 -3.21 33.40 3.83
C ALA A 54 -2.84 33.50 2.34
N TYR A 55 -2.80 32.37 1.63
CA TYR A 55 -2.46 32.26 0.21
C TYR A 55 -3.73 31.91 -0.58
N ALA A 56 -4.71 32.82 -0.57
CA ALA A 56 -5.96 32.70 -1.31
C ALA A 56 -5.74 32.90 -2.83
N ASP A 57 -5.02 31.95 -3.44
CA ASP A 57 -4.79 31.86 -4.87
C ASP A 57 -5.57 30.67 -5.44
N ASP A 58 -6.38 30.92 -6.48
CA ASP A 58 -7.19 29.90 -7.17
C ASP A 58 -6.30 28.77 -7.73
N GLU A 59 -5.07 29.08 -8.17
CA GLU A 59 -4.14 28.07 -8.67
C GLU A 59 -3.67 27.12 -7.56
N LEU A 60 -3.38 27.66 -6.37
CA LEU A 60 -2.95 26.90 -5.20
C LEU A 60 -4.08 25.98 -4.72
N ALA A 61 -5.31 26.49 -4.69
CA ALA A 61 -6.49 25.71 -4.35
C ALA A 61 -6.71 24.56 -5.35
N GLY A 62 -6.58 24.82 -6.65
CA GLY A 62 -6.67 23.80 -7.70
C GLY A 62 -5.56 22.74 -7.61
N LEU A 63 -4.35 23.11 -7.18
CA LEU A 63 -3.26 22.15 -6.94
C LEU A 63 -3.50 21.31 -5.68
N ALA A 64 -3.94 21.93 -4.58
CA ALA A 64 -4.27 21.21 -3.35
C ALA A 64 -5.37 20.17 -3.56
N GLU A 65 -6.39 20.49 -4.37
CA GLU A 65 -7.46 19.54 -4.67
C GLU A 65 -6.96 18.35 -5.51
N ARG A 66 -6.09 18.61 -6.49
CA ARG A 66 -5.41 17.53 -7.25
C ARG A 66 -4.60 16.63 -6.33
N VAL A 67 -3.81 17.20 -5.43
CA VAL A 67 -3.04 16.45 -4.41
C VAL A 67 -3.96 15.55 -3.58
N ARG A 68 -5.10 16.05 -3.11
CA ARG A 68 -6.08 15.25 -2.36
C ARG A 68 -6.66 14.11 -3.17
N GLU A 69 -7.05 14.37 -4.42
CA GLU A 69 -7.60 13.35 -5.29
C GLU A 69 -6.59 12.23 -5.57
N GLU A 70 -5.35 12.59 -5.89
CA GLU A 70 -4.29 11.64 -6.18
C GLU A 70 -3.91 10.81 -4.93
N ASN A 71 -3.88 11.44 -3.75
CA ASN A 71 -3.66 10.74 -2.47
C ASN A 71 -4.80 9.74 -2.18
N ARG A 72 -6.06 10.12 -2.43
CA ARG A 72 -7.22 9.21 -2.27
C ARG A 72 -7.12 8.00 -3.20
N ARG A 73 -6.69 8.21 -4.44
CA ARG A 73 -6.47 7.12 -5.42
C ARG A 73 -5.38 6.17 -4.93
N ASN A 74 -4.27 6.69 -4.39
CA ASN A 74 -3.20 5.86 -3.83
C ASN A 74 -3.67 5.07 -2.61
N ALA A 75 -4.41 5.70 -1.69
CA ALA A 75 -4.99 5.02 -0.53
C ALA A 75 -5.90 3.84 -0.94
N TYR A 76 -6.71 4.01 -1.99
CA TYR A 76 -7.53 2.93 -2.53
C TYR A 76 -6.70 1.78 -3.12
N LEU A 77 -5.60 2.11 -3.82
CA LEU A 77 -4.67 1.11 -4.37
C LEU A 77 -4.03 0.28 -3.24
N PHE A 78 -3.57 0.94 -2.17
CA PHE A 78 -3.01 0.24 -1.01
C PHE A 78 -4.03 -0.61 -0.28
N TRP A 79 -5.25 -0.08 -0.06
CA TRP A 79 -6.34 -0.82 0.57
C TRP A 79 -6.70 -2.09 -0.21
N THR A 80 -6.82 -1.97 -1.53
CA THR A 80 -7.12 -3.11 -2.42
C THR A 80 -6.00 -4.14 -2.38
N GLY A 81 -4.74 -3.69 -2.46
CA GLY A 81 -3.57 -4.57 -2.36
C GLY A 81 -3.49 -5.33 -1.05
N LEU A 82 -3.78 -4.67 0.08
CA LEU A 82 -3.79 -5.30 1.40
C LEU A 82 -4.88 -6.38 1.52
N ASN A 83 -6.06 -6.11 0.97
CA ASN A 83 -7.14 -7.10 0.95
C ASN A 83 -6.78 -8.33 0.12
N LEU A 84 -6.15 -8.13 -1.05
CA LEU A 84 -5.67 -9.25 -1.87
C LEU A 84 -4.67 -10.13 -1.10
N VAL A 85 -3.74 -9.52 -0.36
CA VAL A 85 -2.78 -10.27 0.48
C VAL A 85 -3.50 -11.07 1.56
N ARG A 86 -4.48 -10.46 2.25
CA ARG A 86 -5.29 -11.14 3.29
C ARG A 86 -6.08 -12.32 2.72
N ASP A 87 -6.74 -12.14 1.59
CA ASP A 87 -7.50 -13.19 0.92
C ASP A 87 -6.60 -14.37 0.51
N THR A 88 -5.39 -14.04 0.04
CA THR A 88 -4.38 -15.04 -0.34
C THR A 88 -3.89 -15.83 0.89
N MET A 89 -3.63 -15.17 2.02
CA MET A 89 -3.25 -15.84 3.27
C MET A 89 -4.37 -16.76 3.78
N ALA A 90 -5.61 -16.27 3.82
CA ALA A 90 -6.77 -17.05 4.25
C ALA A 90 -7.01 -18.28 3.36
N PHE A 91 -6.69 -18.20 2.07
CA PHE A 91 -6.72 -19.34 1.16
C PHE A 91 -5.68 -20.42 1.52
N PHE A 92 -4.45 -20.01 1.86
CA PHE A 92 -3.41 -20.96 2.27
C PHE A 92 -3.71 -21.63 3.62
N GLU A 93 -4.25 -20.90 4.60
CA GLU A 93 -4.64 -21.47 5.90
C GLU A 93 -5.69 -22.58 5.76
N LYS A 94 -6.65 -22.42 4.84
CA LYS A 94 -7.70 -23.43 4.59
C LYS A 94 -7.17 -24.71 3.93
N GLN A 95 -5.99 -24.68 3.32
CA GLN A 95 -5.41 -25.82 2.62
C GLN A 95 -4.47 -26.67 3.47
N VAL A 96 -4.19 -26.29 4.72
CA VAL A 96 -3.45 -27.14 5.65
C VAL A 96 -4.47 -28.09 6.31
N PRO A 97 -4.63 -29.36 5.86
CA PRO A 97 -5.49 -30.29 6.56
C PRO A 97 -4.95 -30.44 8.00
N PRO A 98 -5.82 -30.43 9.02
CA PRO A 98 -5.39 -30.76 10.36
C PRO A 98 -4.73 -32.15 10.33
N PRO A 99 -3.65 -32.38 11.12
CA PRO A 99 -3.05 -33.69 11.21
C PRO A 99 -4.13 -34.67 11.67
N GLY A 100 -4.46 -35.63 10.81
CA GLY A 100 -5.41 -36.68 11.13
C GLY A 100 -4.77 -37.66 12.11
N TYR A 101 -5.54 -38.09 13.11
CA TYR A 101 -5.17 -39.23 13.95
C TYR A 101 -5.70 -40.50 13.29
N GLY A 102 -4.83 -41.48 13.03
CA GLY A 102 -5.27 -42.82 12.63
C GLY A 102 -5.95 -43.54 13.79
N ALA A 103 -6.68 -44.62 13.50
CA ALA A 103 -7.37 -45.45 14.49
C ALA A 103 -6.46 -46.02 15.60
N ALA A 104 -5.14 -45.98 15.42
CA ALA A 104 -4.11 -46.39 16.38
C ALA A 104 -3.49 -45.23 17.20
N GLY A 105 -4.03 -44.00 17.11
CA GLY A 105 -3.50 -42.82 17.83
C GLY A 105 -2.19 -42.25 17.26
N LEU A 106 -1.69 -42.79 16.15
CA LEU A 106 -0.53 -42.27 15.44
C LEU A 106 -0.93 -41.05 14.60
N MET A 107 -0.16 -39.97 14.71
CA MET A 107 -0.26 -38.80 13.82
C MET A 107 0.10 -39.21 12.40
N THR A 108 -0.87 -39.16 11.49
CA THR A 108 -0.60 -39.29 10.06
C THR A 108 -0.46 -37.90 9.47
N GLN A 109 0.75 -37.55 9.00
CA GLN A 109 0.91 -36.37 8.16
C GLN A 109 0.21 -36.65 6.82
N THR A 110 -0.91 -35.95 6.59
CA THR A 110 -1.62 -35.93 5.32
C THR A 110 -0.71 -35.26 4.30
N ARG A 111 0.11 -36.05 3.59
CA ARG A 111 0.87 -35.57 2.43
C ARG A 111 -0.15 -35.08 1.39
N PRO A 112 -0.02 -33.85 0.87
CA PRO A 112 -0.90 -33.37 -0.20
C PRO A 112 -0.75 -34.30 -1.40
N GLY A 113 -1.89 -34.88 -1.80
CA GLY A 113 -1.95 -36.00 -2.74
C GLY A 113 -1.36 -35.68 -4.11
N GLY A 114 -0.32 -36.46 -4.47
CA GLY A 114 -0.01 -36.75 -5.86
C GLY A 114 -1.17 -37.54 -6.47
N ARG A 115 -1.91 -36.87 -7.34
CA ARG A 115 -3.05 -37.40 -8.09
C ARG A 115 -2.55 -38.53 -9.02
N LEU A 116 -2.69 -39.78 -8.61
CA LEU A 116 -2.69 -40.92 -9.55
C LEU A 116 -4.03 -41.63 -9.44
N LEU A 117 -4.91 -41.28 -10.38
CA LEU A 117 -6.10 -42.02 -10.76
C LEU A 117 -5.68 -43.44 -11.16
N SER A 118 -5.61 -44.36 -10.20
CA SER A 118 -5.59 -45.79 -10.47
C SER A 118 -7.04 -46.25 -10.66
N GLY A 119 -7.61 -45.94 -11.82
CA GLY A 119 -8.83 -46.60 -12.28
C GLY A 119 -8.52 -48.08 -12.56
N ARG A 120 -9.21 -48.99 -11.87
CA ARG A 120 -9.33 -50.38 -12.33
C ARG A 120 -10.27 -50.39 -13.53
N ILE A 121 -9.81 -50.96 -14.64
CA ILE A 121 -10.64 -51.71 -15.58
C ILE A 121 -10.33 -53.18 -15.30
#